data_AF-A0A966CYF1-F1
#
_entry.id   AF-A0A966CYF1-F1
#
_cell.length_a   1.000
_cell.length_b   1.000
_cell.length_c   1.000
_cell.angle_alpha   90.00
_cell.angle_beta   90.00
_cell.angle_gamma   90.00
#
_symmetry.space_group_name_H-M   'P 1'
#
loop_
_entity.id
_entity.type
_entity.pdbx_description
1 polymer ?
#
loop_
_entity_poly.entity_id
_entity_poly.type
_entity_poly.pdbx_seq_one_letter_code
_entity_poly.pdbx_strand_id
1 'polypeptide(L)'
;MRYESSFKIGGWPLLSIATGPDRKRAGTRGVAKGIIAVGDLAVGVVAVGGAAFGVVALGGLSVGLVTLGGIAVGGLAVGGWAIGGCAIGYNALGGFALGYFSKGGLAIGIHPAGGLAIPLN
;
A
#
# COMPACT_ATOMS: atom_id res chain seq x y z
N MET A 1 -12.14 -18.22 0.47
CA MET A 1 -12.57 -18.29 -0.95
C MET A 1 -11.34 -18.23 -1.83
N ARG A 2 -11.28 -19.01 -2.92
CA ARG A 2 -10.15 -19.00 -3.86
C ARG A 2 -10.65 -19.00 -5.29
N TYR A 3 -10.16 -18.07 -6.11
CA TYR A 3 -10.52 -17.95 -7.51
C TYR A 3 -9.30 -17.48 -8.30
N GLU A 4 -9.02 -18.15 -9.42
CA GLU A 4 -7.98 -17.74 -10.37
C GLU A 4 -8.59 -17.68 -11.76
N SER A 5 -8.33 -16.60 -12.50
CA SER A 5 -8.79 -16.47 -13.87
C SER A 5 -7.99 -17.38 -14.82
N SER A 6 -8.66 -17.97 -15.81
CA SER A 6 -8.02 -18.83 -16.82
C SER A 6 -7.03 -18.07 -17.73
N PHE A 7 -7.29 -16.77 -17.97
CA PHE A 7 -6.43 -15.94 -18.80
C PHE A 7 -5.19 -15.50 -18.01
N LYS A 8 -4.02 -15.83 -18.58
CA LYS A 8 -2.69 -15.58 -17.98
C LYS A 8 -1.90 -14.65 -18.87
N ILE A 9 -1.26 -13.65 -18.29
CA ILE A 9 -0.34 -12.73 -18.98
C ILE A 9 1.04 -12.92 -18.35
N GLY A 10 2.05 -13.27 -19.16
CA GLY A 10 3.42 -13.49 -18.68
C GLY A 10 3.55 -14.62 -17.65
N GLY A 11 2.66 -15.62 -17.68
CA GLY A 11 2.65 -16.75 -16.73
C GLY A 11 1.89 -16.48 -15.43
N TRP A 12 1.37 -15.27 -15.22
CA TRP A 12 0.60 -14.88 -14.04
C TRP A 12 -0.88 -14.76 -14.39
N PRO A 13 -1.81 -15.18 -13.51
CA PRO A 13 -3.24 -15.00 -13.74
C PRO A 13 -3.60 -13.51 -13.76
N LEU A 14 -4.54 -13.11 -14.64
CA LEU A 14 -5.08 -11.76 -14.66
C LEU A 14 -5.71 -11.39 -13.31
N LEU A 15 -6.51 -12.28 -12.75
CA LEU A 15 -7.18 -12.11 -11.46
C LEU A 15 -6.88 -13.30 -10.56
N SER A 16 -6.33 -13.02 -9.38
CA SER A 16 -6.10 -13.99 -8.31
C SER A 16 -6.79 -13.50 -7.04
N ILE A 17 -7.71 -14.30 -6.51
CA ILE A 17 -8.42 -14.04 -5.27
C ILE A 17 -8.09 -15.19 -4.31
N ALA A 18 -7.49 -14.86 -3.17
CA ALA A 18 -7.18 -15.81 -2.11
C ALA A 18 -7.47 -15.19 -0.75
N THR A 19 -8.70 -15.38 -0.27
CA THR A 19 -9.16 -14.85 1.01
C THR A 19 -9.30 -16.00 2.02
N GLY A 20 -8.64 -15.87 3.17
CA GLY A 20 -8.74 -16.81 4.27
C GLY A 20 -7.72 -17.96 4.25
N PRO A 21 -7.79 -18.87 5.26
CA PRO A 21 -6.74 -19.84 5.55
C PRO A 21 -6.41 -20.75 4.35
N ASP A 22 -5.11 -20.91 4.08
CA ASP A 22 -4.60 -21.81 3.07
C ASP A 22 -4.46 -23.23 3.62
N ARG A 23 -5.44 -24.08 3.32
CA ARG A 23 -5.38 -25.51 3.69
C ARG A 23 -4.29 -26.27 2.92
N LYS A 24 -3.75 -25.72 1.81
CA LYS A 24 -2.68 -26.35 1.01
C LYS A 24 -1.26 -25.91 1.39
N ARG A 25 -1.10 -24.76 2.06
CA ARG A 25 0.21 -24.24 2.52
C ARG A 25 0.40 -24.22 4.04
N ALA A 26 -0.52 -24.84 4.79
CA ALA A 26 -0.51 -24.85 6.26
C ALA A 26 -0.40 -23.45 6.89
N GLY A 27 -0.86 -22.42 6.17
CA GLY A 27 -0.77 -21.02 6.59
C GLY A 27 -2.16 -20.43 6.78
N THR A 28 -2.37 -19.65 7.84
CA THR A 28 -3.63 -18.97 8.13
C THR A 28 -3.98 -17.84 7.16
N ARG A 29 -3.10 -17.53 6.20
CA ARG A 29 -3.23 -16.38 5.28
C ARG A 29 -3.38 -16.82 3.83
N GLY A 30 -4.35 -16.24 3.13
CA GLY A 30 -4.53 -16.39 1.69
C GLY A 30 -3.55 -15.51 0.92
N VAL A 31 -2.68 -16.13 0.11
CA VAL A 31 -1.72 -15.42 -0.75
C VAL A 31 -2.26 -15.36 -2.17
N ALA A 32 -2.56 -14.18 -2.66
CA ALA A 32 -3.01 -13.92 -4.03
C ALA A 32 -1.87 -13.32 -4.87
N LYS A 33 -1.63 -13.86 -6.06
CA LYS A 33 -0.59 -13.36 -6.99
C LYS A 33 -1.15 -13.26 -8.39
N GLY A 34 -1.15 -12.08 -8.99
CA GLY A 34 -1.70 -11.85 -10.33
C GLY A 34 -1.57 -10.40 -10.75
N ILE A 35 -2.15 -10.02 -11.89
CA ILE A 35 -2.23 -8.60 -12.25
C ILE A 35 -3.14 -7.87 -11.26
N ILE A 36 -4.31 -8.45 -11.00
CA ILE A 36 -5.23 -8.03 -9.94
C ILE A 36 -5.20 -9.12 -8.86
N ALA A 37 -4.71 -8.77 -7.68
CA ALA A 37 -4.56 -9.68 -6.55
C ALA A 37 -5.44 -9.22 -5.37
N VAL A 38 -6.28 -10.11 -4.86
CA VAL A 38 -7.15 -9.83 -3.71
C VAL A 38 -6.98 -10.92 -2.65
N GLY A 39 -6.49 -10.59 -1.46
CA GLY A 39 -6.25 -11.59 -0.41
C GLY A 39 -5.65 -11.03 0.88
N ASP A 40 -5.30 -11.90 1.83
CA ASP A 40 -4.62 -11.44 3.05
C ASP A 40 -3.21 -10.92 2.73
N LEU A 41 -2.54 -11.59 1.79
CA LEU A 41 -1.30 -11.16 1.17
C LEU A 41 -1.52 -11.08 -0.34
N ALA A 42 -1.63 -9.86 -0.88
CA ALA A 42 -1.86 -9.62 -2.30
C ALA A 42 -0.58 -9.07 -2.96
N VAL A 43 -0.12 -9.70 -4.04
CA VAL A 43 1.03 -9.25 -4.83
C VAL A 43 0.65 -9.15 -6.30
N GLY A 44 0.72 -7.95 -6.87
CA GLY A 44 0.29 -7.72 -8.25
C GLY A 44 0.50 -6.32 -8.77
N VAL A 45 -0.11 -5.97 -9.91
CA VAL A 45 -0.17 -4.57 -10.36
C VAL A 45 -1.16 -3.81 -9.49
N VAL A 46 -2.34 -4.39 -9.28
CA VAL A 46 -3.36 -3.91 -8.36
C VAL A 46 -3.51 -4.95 -7.26
N ALA A 47 -3.14 -4.59 -6.03
CA ALA A 47 -3.17 -5.47 -4.87
C ALA A 47 -4.12 -4.92 -3.81
N VAL A 48 -5.06 -5.75 -3.33
CA VAL A 48 -6.03 -5.39 -2.30
C VAL A 48 -5.99 -6.43 -1.18
N GLY A 49 -5.72 -6.01 0.06
CA GLY A 49 -5.55 -6.99 1.13
C GLY A 49 -5.17 -6.46 2.50
N GLY A 50 -4.86 -7.37 3.43
CA GLY A 50 -4.24 -7.00 4.70
C GLY A 50 -2.82 -6.48 4.48
N ALA A 51 -2.03 -7.21 3.69
CA ALA A 51 -0.73 -6.81 3.18
C ALA A 51 -0.75 -6.81 1.65
N ALA A 52 -0.59 -5.64 1.03
CA ALA A 52 -0.70 -5.45 -0.40
C ALA A 52 0.62 -4.91 -0.99
N PHE A 53 1.10 -5.54 -2.04
CA PHE A 53 2.34 -5.17 -2.73
C PHE A 53 2.07 -5.03 -4.23
N GLY A 54 2.27 -3.84 -4.79
CA GLY A 54 2.01 -3.64 -6.21
C GLY A 54 2.26 -2.24 -6.73
N VAL A 55 1.80 -1.93 -7.94
CA VAL A 55 1.79 -0.54 -8.43
C VAL A 55 0.73 0.25 -7.68
N VAL A 56 -0.46 -0.32 -7.56
CA VAL A 56 -1.56 0.20 -6.74
C VAL A 56 -1.81 -0.81 -5.61
N ALA A 57 -1.56 -0.41 -4.37
CA ALA A 57 -1.73 -1.27 -3.20
C ALA A 57 -2.71 -0.66 -2.20
N LEU A 58 -3.76 -1.41 -1.87
CA LEU A 58 -4.80 -1.02 -0.93
C LEU A 58 -4.80 -2.01 0.24
N GLY A 59 -4.51 -1.57 1.46
CA GLY A 59 -4.50 -2.49 2.59
C GLY A 59 -4.07 -1.95 3.93
N GLY A 60 -3.98 -2.80 4.95
CA GLY A 60 -3.44 -2.42 6.25
C GLY A 60 -1.96 -2.01 6.14
N LEU A 61 -1.17 -2.87 5.48
CA LEU A 61 0.20 -2.62 5.08
C LEU A 61 0.26 -2.62 3.55
N SER A 62 0.67 -1.51 2.96
CA SER A 62 0.65 -1.32 1.51
C SER A 62 2.00 -0.79 1.02
N VAL A 63 2.55 -1.42 -0.01
CA VAL A 63 3.83 -1.03 -0.63
C VAL A 63 3.68 -0.94 -2.13
N GLY A 64 4.07 0.18 -2.74
CA GLY A 64 3.84 0.39 -4.17
C GLY A 64 4.13 1.76 -4.73
N LEU A 65 3.62 2.04 -5.94
CA LEU A 65 3.68 3.40 -6.49
C LEU A 65 2.58 4.27 -5.88
N VAL A 66 1.35 3.76 -5.82
CA VAL A 66 0.19 4.39 -5.20
C VAL A 66 -0.32 3.47 -4.10
N THR A 67 -0.26 3.93 -2.87
CA THR A 67 -0.57 3.12 -1.70
C THR A 67 -1.57 3.82 -0.79
N LEU A 68 -2.61 3.10 -0.40
CA LEU A 68 -3.60 3.55 0.58
C LEU A 68 -3.69 2.51 1.70
N GLY A 69 -3.43 2.93 2.94
CA GLY A 69 -3.44 2.00 4.04
C GLY A 69 -3.18 2.57 5.43
N GLY A 70 -3.10 1.69 6.43
CA GLY A 70 -2.65 2.09 7.77
C GLY A 70 -1.17 2.48 7.74
N ILE A 71 -0.36 1.59 7.18
CA ILE A 71 1.05 1.81 6.84
C ILE A 71 1.16 1.77 5.32
N ALA A 72 1.57 2.88 4.72
CA ALA A 72 1.65 3.09 3.28
C ALA A 72 3.08 3.49 2.91
N VAL A 73 3.71 2.74 2.02
CA VAL A 73 5.08 3.01 1.54
C VAL A 73 5.08 3.09 0.03
N GLY A 74 5.40 4.23 -0.56
CA GLY A 74 5.37 4.33 -2.01
C GLY A 74 5.70 5.67 -2.65
N GLY A 75 5.40 5.79 -3.94
CA GLY A 75 5.49 7.07 -4.64
C GLY A 75 4.48 8.08 -4.07
N LEU A 76 3.21 7.72 -4.09
CA LEU A 76 2.08 8.38 -3.44
C LEU A 76 1.59 7.48 -2.31
N ALA A 77 1.83 7.88 -1.06
CA ALA A 77 1.44 7.14 0.13
C ALA A 77 0.39 7.91 0.92
N VAL A 78 -0.76 7.29 1.15
CA VAL A 78 -1.85 7.86 1.94
C VAL A 78 -2.19 6.91 3.08
N GLY A 79 -2.06 7.37 4.33
CA GLY A 79 -2.29 6.49 5.47
C GLY A 79 -2.06 7.08 6.85
N GLY A 80 -2.14 6.26 7.90
CA GLY A 80 -1.76 6.69 9.25
C GLY A 80 -0.25 6.96 9.34
N TRP A 81 0.53 6.03 8.79
CA TRP A 81 1.97 6.13 8.57
C TRP A 81 2.23 6.09 7.07
N ALA A 82 2.57 7.23 6.48
CA ALA A 82 2.86 7.37 5.06
C ALA A 82 4.35 7.67 4.86
N ILE A 83 5.04 6.86 4.07
CA ILE A 83 6.45 7.06 3.71
C ILE A 83 6.56 7.05 2.19
N GLY A 84 7.02 8.13 1.58
CA GLY A 84 7.04 8.17 0.12
C GLY A 84 7.54 9.43 -0.57
N GLY A 85 7.35 9.51 -1.88
CA GLY A 85 7.57 10.74 -2.63
C GLY A 85 6.58 11.83 -2.21
N CYS A 86 5.28 11.49 -2.27
CA CYS A 86 4.16 12.26 -1.75
C CYS A 86 3.49 11.45 -0.64
N ALA A 87 3.67 11.86 0.60
CA ALA A 87 3.12 11.24 1.79
C ALA A 87 2.00 12.10 2.40
N ILE A 88 0.83 11.51 2.62
CA ILE A 88 -0.32 12.15 3.24
C ILE A 88 -0.78 11.28 4.40
N GLY A 89 -0.74 11.80 5.63
CA GLY A 89 -1.07 10.97 6.79
C GLY A 89 -0.92 11.60 8.15
N TYR A 90 -1.14 10.84 9.21
CA TYR A 90 -0.88 11.35 10.57
C TYR A 90 0.63 11.55 10.79
N ASN A 91 1.44 10.53 10.46
CA ASN A 91 2.88 10.65 10.28
C ASN A 91 3.20 10.53 8.79
N ALA A 92 3.62 11.64 8.17
CA ALA A 92 3.99 11.71 6.77
C ALA A 92 5.49 11.94 6.64
N LEU A 93 6.21 11.04 5.99
CA LEU A 93 7.63 11.14 5.69
C LEU A 93 7.83 11.13 4.18
N GLY A 94 8.38 12.19 3.58
CA GLY A 94 8.56 12.17 2.13
C GLY A 94 9.12 13.40 1.46
N GLY A 95 9.10 13.43 0.13
CA GLY A 95 9.43 14.64 -0.62
C GLY A 95 8.39 15.74 -0.38
N PHE A 96 7.12 15.42 -0.61
CA PHE A 96 5.94 16.17 -0.20
C PHE A 96 5.29 15.44 0.97
N ALA A 97 5.12 16.10 2.12
CA ALA A 97 4.57 15.51 3.33
C ALA A 97 3.42 16.38 3.87
N LEU A 98 2.21 15.83 3.94
CA LEU A 98 1.03 16.49 4.51
C LEU A 98 0.54 15.69 5.72
N GLY A 99 0.52 16.28 6.92
CA GLY A 99 0.12 15.52 8.09
C GLY A 99 0.19 16.23 9.43
N TYR A 100 -0.09 15.52 10.52
CA TYR A 100 0.12 16.07 11.87
C TYR A 100 1.63 16.20 12.14
N PHE A 101 2.36 15.09 11.95
CA PHE A 101 3.82 15.05 11.91
C PHE A 101 4.28 14.87 10.47
N SER A 102 4.61 15.98 9.80
CA SER A 102 5.13 15.94 8.42
C SER A 102 6.62 16.16 8.41
N LYS A 103 7.38 15.26 7.79
CA LYS A 103 8.82 15.40 7.61
C LYS A 103 9.21 15.23 6.15
N GLY A 104 9.89 16.22 5.58
CA GLY A 104 10.16 16.14 4.14
C GLY A 104 10.83 17.30 3.46
N GLY A 105 10.82 17.29 2.13
CA GLY A 105 11.24 18.43 1.32
C GLY A 105 10.27 19.60 1.50
N LEU A 106 9.00 19.38 1.15
CA LEU A 106 7.85 20.24 1.43
C LEU A 106 6.99 19.57 2.50
N ALA A 107 6.97 20.12 3.72
CA ALA A 107 6.23 19.59 4.86
C ALA A 107 5.12 20.57 5.27
N ILE A 108 3.87 20.13 5.28
CA ILE A 108 2.71 20.92 5.69
C ILE A 108 2.02 20.19 6.85
N GLY A 109 1.82 20.84 7.98
CA GLY A 109 1.31 20.16 9.17
C GLY A 109 1.34 20.95 10.46
N ILE A 110 0.90 20.35 11.57
CA ILE A 110 0.98 20.98 12.90
C ILE A 110 2.42 20.96 13.40
N HIS A 111 3.13 19.85 13.20
CA HIS A 111 4.55 19.69 13.50
C HIS A 111 5.35 19.34 12.22
N PRO A 112 5.55 20.29 11.30
CA PRO A 112 6.31 20.06 10.08
C PRO A 112 7.82 20.21 10.34
N ALA A 113 8.65 19.33 9.76
CA ALA A 113 10.10 19.45 9.79
C ALA A 113 10.71 19.11 8.42
N GLY A 114 11.44 20.03 7.81
CA GLY A 114 11.84 19.81 6.43
C GLY A 114 12.58 20.99 5.80
N GLY A 115 12.79 20.91 4.49
CA GLY A 115 13.38 22.02 3.72
C GLY A 115 12.45 23.24 3.72
N LEU A 116 11.20 23.04 3.31
CA LEU A 116 10.12 24.02 3.34
C LEU A 116 9.00 23.51 4.25
N ALA A 117 8.92 24.06 5.46
CA ALA A 117 7.93 23.67 6.47
C ALA A 117 6.83 24.75 6.60
N ILE A 118 5.58 24.35 6.39
CA ILE A 118 4.38 25.21 6.50
C ILE A 118 3.57 24.74 7.72
N PRO A 119 3.66 25.44 8.87
CA PRO A 119 2.89 25.11 10.06
C PRO A 119 1.41 25.47 9.89
N LEU A 120 0.54 24.55 10.30
CA LEU A 120 -0.89 24.76 10.45
C LEU A 120 -1.16 25.05 11.93
N ASN A 121 -1.63 26.26 12.23
CA ASN A 121 -1.89 26.78 13.57
C ASN A 121 -3.38 26.69 13.93
#